data_AF-A0A165XGN0-F1
#
_entry.id   AF-A0A165XGN0-F1
#
_cell.length_a   1.000
_cell.length_b   1.000
_cell.length_c   1.000
_cell.angle_alpha   90.00
_cell.angle_beta   90.00
_cell.angle_gamma   90.00
#
_symmetry.space_group_name_H-M   'P 1'
#
loop_
_entity.id
_entity.type
_entity.pdbx_description
1 polymer ?
#
loop_
_entity_poly.entity_id
_entity_poly.type
_entity_poly.pdbx_seq_one_letter_code
_entity_poly.pdbx_strand_id
1 'polypeptide(L)'
;MFPDIPADNIRYDLLRTGNIELTSNKILERGFLDAPPAGYYILYPRTAANGAAAYALNTGATTTATKPKQSLISRYELQDRAAAVNAVPILDSEVGGKAVWEDSAEKREASLKERKAKMILAARQRMLAQQTPSAGAEAVKS
;
A
#
# COMPACT_ATOMS: atom_id res chain seq x y z
N MET A 1 -5.24 -6.91 -18.72
CA MET A 1 -6.51 -6.26 -18.32
C MET A 1 -6.20 -4.87 -17.78
N PHE A 2 -7.19 -3.96 -17.77
CA PHE A 2 -7.03 -2.55 -17.41
C PHE A 2 -7.42 -2.31 -15.94
N PRO A 3 -6.49 -2.37 -14.97
CA PRO A 3 -6.81 -2.21 -13.54
C PRO A 3 -7.19 -0.78 -13.17
N ASP A 4 -6.72 0.20 -13.94
CA ASP A 4 -6.93 1.63 -13.68
C ASP A 4 -8.30 2.12 -14.14
N ILE A 5 -8.99 1.34 -14.99
CA ILE A 5 -10.30 1.70 -15.52
C ILE A 5 -11.39 1.08 -14.62
N PRO A 6 -12.37 1.86 -14.15
CA PRO A 6 -13.47 1.33 -13.35
C PRO A 6 -14.22 0.22 -14.08
N ALA A 7 -14.44 -0.90 -13.40
CA ALA A 7 -15.16 -2.05 -13.96
C ALA A 7 -16.58 -1.70 -14.45
N ASP A 8 -17.24 -0.74 -13.79
CA ASP A 8 -18.57 -0.24 -14.18
C ASP A 8 -18.54 0.41 -15.57
N ASN A 9 -17.49 1.18 -15.88
CA ASN A 9 -17.34 1.85 -17.17
C ASN A 9 -17.05 0.83 -18.28
N ILE A 10 -16.21 -0.18 -17.99
CA ILE A 10 -15.92 -1.27 -18.92
C ILE A 10 -17.20 -2.05 -19.23
N ARG A 11 -17.97 -2.41 -18.21
CA ARG A 11 -19.24 -3.13 -18.36
C ARG A 11 -20.24 -2.32 -19.16
N TYR A 12 -20.34 -1.02 -18.91
CA TYR A 12 -21.24 -0.14 -19.65
C TYR A 12 -20.85 0.00 -21.13
N ASP A 13 -19.56 0.20 -21.44
CA ASP A 13 -19.12 0.33 -22.83
C ASP A 13 -19.30 -1.01 -23.58
N LEU A 14 -19.04 -2.15 -22.93
CA LEU A 14 -19.30 -3.48 -23.48
C LEU A 14 -20.79 -3.73 -23.75
N LEU A 15 -21.71 -3.24 -22.91
CA LEU A 15 -23.15 -3.35 -23.16
C LEU A 15 -23.58 -2.55 -24.40
N ARG A 16 -22.84 -1.50 -24.75
CA ARG A 16 -23.14 -0.65 -25.92
C ARG A 16 -22.50 -1.18 -27.19
N THR A 17 -21.25 -1.65 -27.12
CA THR A 17 -20.47 -2.10 -28.29
C THR A 17 -20.66 -3.58 -28.58
N GLY A 18 -20.85 -4.41 -27.55
CA GLY A 18 -20.90 -5.88 -27.65
C GLY A 18 -19.57 -6.52 -28.04
N ASN A 19 -18.48 -5.76 -28.13
CA ASN A 19 -17.20 -6.23 -28.64
C ASN A 19 -16.04 -5.78 -27.75
N ILE A 20 -15.27 -6.76 -27.25
CA ILE A 20 -14.14 -6.57 -26.35
C ILE A 20 -12.97 -5.86 -27.04
N GLU A 21 -12.72 -6.15 -28.31
CA GLU A 21 -11.63 -5.54 -29.08
C GLU A 21 -11.86 -4.04 -29.26
N LEU A 22 -13.10 -3.64 -29.57
CA LEU A 22 -13.47 -2.23 -29.73
C LEU A 22 -13.34 -1.47 -28.42
N THR A 23 -13.83 -2.03 -27.32
CA THR A 23 -13.69 -1.41 -26.00
C THR A 23 -12.23 -1.32 -25.57
N SER A 24 -11.42 -2.33 -25.87
CA SER A 24 -9.98 -2.32 -25.56
C SER A 24 -9.23 -1.27 -26.37
N ASN A 25 -9.50 -1.16 -27.67
CA ASN A 25 -8.91 -0.12 -28.53
C ASN A 25 -9.31 1.28 -28.06
N LYS A 26 -10.58 1.49 -27.69
CA LYS A 26 -11.06 2.78 -27.16
C LYS A 26 -10.34 3.15 -25.86
N ILE A 27 -10.07 2.19 -24.97
CA ILE A 27 -9.29 2.40 -23.76
C ILE A 27 -7.83 2.75 -24.10
N LEU A 28 -7.20 2.05 -25.05
CA LEU A 28 -5.82 2.32 -25.45
C LEU A 28 -5.65 3.68 -26.14
N GLU A 29 -6.60 4.09 -26.98
CA GLU A 29 -6.56 5.34 -27.71
C GLU A 29 -6.87 6.56 -26.82
N ARG A 30 -7.87 6.45 -25.95
CA ARG A 30 -8.38 7.58 -25.16
C ARG A 30 -7.86 7.60 -23.72
N GLY A 31 -7.43 6.46 -23.20
CA GLY A 31 -7.02 6.28 -21.81
C GLY A 31 -8.17 6.23 -20.80
N PHE A 32 -9.43 6.43 -21.23
CA PHE A 32 -10.60 6.40 -20.37
C PHE A 32 -11.88 6.00 -21.13
N LEU A 33 -12.92 5.65 -20.36
CA LEU A 33 -14.26 5.33 -20.86
C LEU A 33 -15.31 6.24 -20.22
N ASP A 34 -16.38 6.50 -20.98
CA ASP A 34 -17.51 7.29 -20.54
C ASP A 34 -18.16 6.66 -19.29
N ALA A 35 -18.50 7.50 -18.31
CA ALA A 35 -19.15 7.04 -17.10
C ALA A 35 -20.60 6.61 -17.40
N PRO A 36 -21.07 5.48 -16.84
CA PRO A 36 -22.45 5.05 -17.02
C PRO A 36 -23.45 6.06 -16.41
N PRO A 37 -24.63 6.23 -17.04
CA PRO A 37 -25.69 7.09 -16.52
C PRO A 37 -26.29 6.53 -15.22
N ALA A 38 -26.93 7.37 -14.40
CA ALA A 38 -27.48 6.96 -13.10
C ALA A 38 -28.45 5.76 -13.17
N GLY A 39 -29.24 5.65 -14.25
CA GLY A 39 -30.17 4.53 -14.46
C GLY A 39 -29.48 3.16 -14.61
N TYR A 40 -28.22 3.13 -15.04
CA TYR A 40 -27.44 1.89 -15.12
C TYR A 40 -27.33 1.19 -13.75
N TYR A 41 -27.13 1.97 -12.70
CA TYR A 41 -26.93 1.45 -11.34
C TYR A 41 -28.21 0.89 -10.71
N ILE A 42 -29.38 1.19 -11.27
CA ILE A 42 -30.66 0.58 -10.86
C ILE A 42 -30.70 -0.88 -11.30
N LEU A 43 -30.23 -1.17 -12.52
CA LEU A 43 -30.20 -2.52 -13.10
C LEU A 43 -28.98 -3.32 -12.63
N TYR A 44 -27.86 -2.63 -12.43
CA TYR A 44 -26.57 -3.20 -12.05
C TYR A 44 -26.06 -2.51 -10.77
N PRO A 45 -26.54 -2.95 -9.60
CA PRO A 45 -26.08 -2.40 -8.33
C PRO A 45 -24.58 -2.63 -8.16
N ARG A 46 -23.89 -1.59 -7.69
CA ARG A 46 -22.45 -1.64 -7.47
C ARG A 46 -22.14 -2.64 -6.35
N THR A 47 -21.56 -3.78 -6.70
CA THR A 47 -20.95 -4.62 -5.69
C THR A 47 -19.72 -3.87 -5.17
N ALA A 48 -19.59 -3.74 -3.86
CA ALA A 48 -18.39 -3.17 -3.25
C ALA A 48 -17.21 -4.13 -3.50
N ALA A 49 -16.67 -4.11 -4.70
CA ALA A 49 -15.43 -4.78 -5.04
C ALA A 49 -14.31 -4.03 -4.33
N ASN A 50 -13.72 -4.67 -3.32
CA ASN A 50 -12.42 -4.31 -2.77
C ASN A 50 -11.40 -4.27 -3.91
N GLY A 51 -11.17 -3.10 -4.51
CA GLY A 51 -10.27 -3.02 -5.66
C GLY A 51 -10.42 -1.79 -6.55
N ALA A 52 -10.65 -0.62 -5.96
CA ALA A 52 -10.28 0.63 -6.59
C ALA A 52 -9.93 1.61 -5.48
N ALA A 53 -8.63 1.82 -5.27
CA ALA A 53 -8.16 2.95 -4.50
C ALA A 53 -8.64 4.21 -5.22
N ALA A 54 -9.77 4.75 -4.76
CA ALA A 54 -10.08 6.14 -5.01
C ALA A 54 -8.92 6.92 -4.39
N TYR A 55 -8.07 7.52 -5.22
CA TYR A 55 -7.19 8.61 -4.81
C TYR A 55 -8.08 9.84 -4.57
N ALA A 56 -8.97 9.74 -3.58
CA ALA A 56 -9.48 10.91 -2.91
C ALA A 56 -8.29 11.43 -2.09
N LEU A 57 -7.75 12.58 -2.50
CA LEU A 57 -6.97 13.46 -1.64
C LEU A 57 -7.87 13.88 -0.48
N ASN A 58 -8.06 12.98 0.47
CA ASN A 58 -8.71 13.25 1.72
C ASN A 58 -7.61 13.65 2.70
N THR A 59 -7.30 14.94 2.72
CA THR A 59 -6.75 15.60 3.92
C THR A 59 -7.83 15.61 4.99
N GLY A 60 -8.17 14.43 5.49
CA GLY A 60 -9.09 14.21 6.59
C GLY A 60 -8.35 13.42 7.64
N ALA A 61 -7.86 14.11 8.66
CA ALA A 61 -7.33 13.48 9.87
C ALA A 61 -8.45 12.63 10.49
N THR A 62 -8.43 11.33 10.21
CA THR A 62 -9.32 10.38 10.86
C THR A 62 -8.78 10.10 12.25
N THR A 63 -9.38 10.76 13.25
CA THR A 63 -9.26 10.37 14.66
C THR A 63 -10.04 9.08 14.88
N THR A 64 -9.47 7.95 14.48
CA THR A 64 -10.00 6.64 14.88
C THR A 64 -9.66 6.39 16.34
N ALA A 65 -10.70 6.14 17.15
CA ALA A 65 -10.61 5.73 18.54
C ALA A 65 -9.50 4.69 18.77
N THR A 66 -8.67 4.97 19.77
CA THR A 66 -7.45 4.24 20.12
C THR A 66 -7.77 2.87 20.70
N LYS A 67 -7.91 1.86 19.83
CA LYS A 67 -7.44 0.51 20.20
C LYS A 67 -5.92 0.62 20.42
N PRO A 68 -5.33 -0.08 21.41
CA PRO A 68 -3.88 -0.08 21.57
C PRO A 68 -3.25 -0.54 20.25
N LYS A 69 -2.55 0.38 19.59
CA LYS A 69 -1.86 0.10 18.33
C LYS A 69 -0.76 -0.91 18.64
N GLN A 70 -0.99 -2.18 18.32
CA GLN A 70 0.05 -3.20 18.45
C GLN A 70 1.26 -2.79 17.60
N SER A 71 2.46 -2.88 18.18
CA SER A 71 3.67 -2.51 17.46
C SER A 71 3.94 -3.50 16.32
N LEU A 72 4.55 -3.04 15.23
CA LEU A 72 4.97 -3.93 14.13
C LEU A 72 5.94 -5.02 14.64
N ILE A 73 6.75 -4.71 15.64
CA ILE A 73 7.65 -5.67 16.30
C ILE A 73 6.85 -6.80 16.96
N SER A 74 5.75 -6.45 17.63
CA SER A 74 4.83 -7.42 18.25
C SER A 74 4.10 -8.26 17.21
N ARG A 75 3.66 -7.66 16.10
CA ARG A 75 2.92 -8.34 15.03
C ARG A 75 3.76 -9.35 14.26
N TYR A 76 5.06 -9.08 14.11
CA TYR A 76 6.00 -9.93 13.37
C TYR A 76 6.95 -10.73 14.27
N GLU A 77 6.70 -10.76 15.58
CA GLU A 77 7.49 -11.53 16.55
C GLU A 77 9.00 -11.21 16.46
N LEU A 78 9.34 -9.92 16.34
CA LEU A 78 10.72 -9.43 16.15
C LEU A 78 11.39 -8.96 17.44
N GLN A 79 10.87 -9.33 18.61
CA GLN A 79 11.33 -8.80 19.90
C GLN A 79 12.80 -9.16 20.15
N ASP A 80 13.15 -10.44 19.99
CA ASP A 80 14.53 -10.95 20.21
C ASP A 80 15.51 -10.32 19.22
N ARG A 81 15.10 -10.22 17.95
CA ARG A 81 15.91 -9.60 16.88
C ARG A 81 16.11 -8.11 17.11
N ALA A 82 15.10 -7.41 17.62
CA ALA A 82 15.22 -6.00 17.90
C ALA A 82 16.15 -5.70 19.08
N ALA A 83 16.22 -6.59 20.08
CA ALA A 83 17.19 -6.47 21.17
C ALA A 83 18.63 -6.56 20.64
N ALA A 84 18.92 -7.53 19.76
CA ALA A 84 20.23 -7.72 19.16
C ALA A 84 20.66 -6.55 18.23
N VAL A 85 19.71 -6.01 17.46
CA VAL A 85 19.97 -4.94 16.49
C VAL A 85 20.23 -3.57 17.13
N ASN A 86 19.90 -3.36 18.41
CA ASN A 86 20.32 -2.13 19.10
C ASN A 86 21.85 -2.03 19.28
N ALA A 87 22.59 -3.14 19.16
CA ALA A 87 24.05 -3.17 19.31
C ALA A 87 24.81 -2.94 17.99
N VAL A 88 24.19 -3.22 16.83
CA VAL A 88 24.82 -3.10 15.50
C VAL A 88 23.88 -2.34 14.55
N PRO A 89 24.29 -1.18 14.01
CA PRO A 89 23.47 -0.41 13.08
C PRO A 89 23.27 -1.18 11.77
N ILE A 90 22.02 -1.32 11.31
CA ILE A 90 21.71 -1.92 10.00
C ILE A 90 21.93 -0.84 8.95
N LEU A 91 22.83 -1.10 7.99
CA LEU A 91 23.08 -0.18 6.89
C LEU A 91 21.93 -0.20 5.89
N ASP A 92 21.54 0.98 5.44
CA ASP A 92 20.40 1.18 4.53
C ASP A 92 20.57 0.46 3.18
N SER A 93 21.82 0.20 2.77
CA SER A 93 22.17 -0.59 1.60
C SER A 93 21.69 -2.04 1.66
N GLU A 94 21.50 -2.61 2.85
CA GLU A 94 21.05 -4.01 3.03
C GLU A 94 19.53 -4.17 3.06
N VAL A 95 18.79 -3.08 3.28
CA VAL A 95 17.32 -3.08 3.42
C VAL A 95 16.64 -2.92 2.05
N GLY A 96 17.29 -2.23 1.12
CA GLY A 96 16.75 -1.87 -0.21
C GLY A 96 17.42 -2.56 -1.40
N GLY A 97 18.28 -3.57 -1.19
CA GLY A 97 18.99 -4.26 -2.26
C GLY A 97 18.08 -4.89 -3.33
N LYS A 98 18.61 -5.09 -4.54
CA LYS A 98 17.89 -5.67 -5.69
C LYS A 98 17.18 -6.95 -5.27
N ALA A 99 15.85 -6.97 -5.40
CA ALA A 99 15.03 -8.11 -5.08
C ALA A 99 15.22 -9.20 -6.13
N VAL A 100 15.88 -10.30 -5.76
CA VAL A 100 15.88 -11.52 -6.57
C VAL A 100 14.54 -12.22 -6.36
N TRP A 101 13.88 -12.57 -7.46
CA TRP A 101 12.65 -13.35 -7.42
C TRP A 101 13.02 -14.82 -7.26
N GLU A 102 12.72 -15.40 -6.11
CA GLU A 102 12.99 -16.82 -5.83
C GLU A 102 12.14 -17.74 -6.73
N ASP A 103 12.61 -18.94 -7.02
CA ASP A 103 11.92 -19.87 -7.95
C ASP A 103 10.68 -20.55 -7.33
N SER A 104 10.70 -20.86 -6.03
CA SER A 104 9.58 -21.52 -5.32
C SER A 104 8.75 -20.55 -4.50
N ALA A 105 7.48 -20.88 -4.26
CA ALA A 105 6.57 -20.05 -3.48
C ALA A 105 7.04 -19.90 -2.02
N GLU A 106 7.53 -20.99 -1.43
CA GLU A 106 8.00 -21.05 -0.04
C GLU A 106 9.25 -20.19 0.14
N LYS A 107 10.21 -20.28 -0.79
CA LYS A 107 11.43 -19.45 -0.78
C LYS A 107 11.10 -17.97 -0.94
N ARG A 108 10.14 -17.65 -1.81
CA ARG A 108 9.69 -16.27 -2.01
C ARG A 108 9.01 -15.71 -0.77
N GLU A 109 8.17 -16.51 -0.10
CA GLU A 109 7.54 -16.10 1.15
C GLU A 109 8.59 -15.86 2.24
N ALA A 110 9.56 -16.76 2.39
CA ALA A 110 10.66 -16.61 3.34
C ALA A 110 11.48 -15.33 3.08
N SER A 111 11.89 -15.10 1.82
CA SER A 111 12.63 -13.89 1.41
C SER A 111 11.84 -12.61 1.70
N LEU A 112 10.53 -12.60 1.47
CA LEU A 112 9.67 -11.45 1.79
C LEU A 112 9.53 -11.22 3.29
N LYS A 113 9.40 -12.29 4.09
CA LYS A 113 9.35 -12.19 5.56
C LYS A 113 10.64 -11.60 6.10
N GLU A 114 11.78 -12.05 5.61
CA GLU A 114 13.09 -11.53 6.03
C GLU A 114 13.27 -10.06 5.66
N ARG A 115 12.92 -9.66 4.44
CA ARG A 115 13.03 -8.25 4.02
C ARG A 115 12.13 -7.34 4.86
N LYS A 116 10.89 -7.76 5.15
CA LYS A 116 9.97 -7.04 6.03
C LYS A 116 10.56 -6.89 7.44
N ALA A 117 11.13 -7.96 7.99
CA ALA A 117 11.77 -7.92 9.29
C ALA A 117 12.93 -6.91 9.32
N LYS A 118 13.84 -6.97 8.33
CA LYS A 118 14.96 -6.01 8.20
C LYS A 118 14.48 -4.56 8.12
N MET A 119 13.45 -4.31 7.30
CA MET A 119 12.88 -2.97 7.14
C MET A 119 12.29 -2.42 8.45
N ILE A 120 11.53 -3.23 9.19
CA ILE A 120 10.93 -2.81 10.47
C ILE A 120 12.02 -2.45 11.48
N LEU A 121 13.09 -3.24 11.54
CA LEU A 121 14.21 -2.99 12.45
C LEU A 121 14.99 -1.72 12.08
N ALA A 122 15.30 -1.51 10.80
CA ALA A 122 15.95 -0.30 10.34
C ALA A 122 15.08 0.96 10.57
N ALA A 123 13.77 0.87 10.32
CA ALA A 123 12.84 1.96 10.62
C ALA A 123 12.81 2.30 12.12
N ARG A 124 12.85 1.27 13.00
CA ARG A 124 12.95 1.48 14.45
C ARG A 124 14.25 2.20 14.83
N GLN A 125 15.39 1.79 14.26
CA GLN A 125 16.67 2.45 14.51
C GLN A 125 16.63 3.93 14.08
N ARG A 126 16.12 4.22 12.89
CA ARG A 126 15.96 5.61 12.42
C ARG A 126 15.05 6.44 13.32
N MET A 127 13.94 5.86 13.78
CA MET A 127 13.04 6.52 14.72
C MET A 127 13.74 6.87 16.04
N LEU A 128 14.51 5.93 16.61
CA LEU A 128 15.27 6.19 17.84
C LEU A 128 16.33 7.28 17.63
N ALA A 129 17.03 7.27 16.50
CA ALA A 129 18.02 8.28 16.15
C ALA A 129 17.41 9.67 15.89
N GLN A 130 16.15 9.75 15.45
CA GLN A 130 15.43 11.02 15.26
C GLN A 130 14.80 11.55 16.55
N GLN A 131 14.47 10.69 17.50
CA GLN A 131 13.89 11.10 18.79
C GLN A 131 14.92 11.73 19.73
N THR A 132 16.20 11.40 19.60
CA THR A 132 17.28 11.98 20.41
C THR A 132 17.60 13.46 20.13
N PRO A 133 17.55 14.02 18.89
CA PRO A 133 17.76 15.45 18.65
C PRO A 133 16.52 16.35 18.87
N SER A 134 15.30 15.80 18.91
CA SER A 134 14.06 16.61 19.04
C SER A 134 13.64 16.92 20.47
N ALA A 135 14.29 16.36 21.50
CA ALA A 135 14.04 16.70 22.91
C ALA A 135 14.72 18.00 23.36
N GLY A 136 15.54 18.64 22.51
CA GLY A 136 16.30 19.86 22.85
C GLY A 136 15.73 21.19 22.35
N ALA A 137 14.60 21.21 21.63
CA ALA A 137 14.08 22.42 20.98
C ALA A 137 12.87 23.08 21.67
N GLU A 138 12.39 22.53 22.80
CA GLU A 138 11.18 23.01 23.51
C GLU A 138 11.49 23.81 24.80
N ALA A 139 12.71 24.34 24.97
CA ALA A 139 13.11 25.05 26.20
C ALA A 139 13.51 26.54 26.01
N VAL A 140 13.26 27.15 24.84
CA VAL A 140 13.60 28.56 24.59
C VAL A 140 12.38 29.31 24.03
N LYS A 141 11.34 29.42 24.85
CA LYS A 141 10.35 30.51 24.72
C LYS A 141 9.62 30.73 26.05
N SER A 142 10.32 31.35 26.98
CA SER A 142 9.74 32.05 28.14
C SER A 142 10.05 33.53 28.00
#